data_AF-A0A834ZYE6-F1
#
_entry.id   AF-A0A834ZYE6-F1
#
_cell.length_a   1.000
_cell.length_b   1.000
_cell.length_c   1.000
_cell.angle_alpha   90.00
_cell.angle_beta   90.00
_cell.angle_gamma   90.00
#
_symmetry.space_group_name_H-M   'P 1'
#
loop_
_entity.id
_entity.type
_entity.pdbx_description
1 polymer ?
#
loop_
_entity_poly.entity_id
_entity_poly.type
_entity_poly.pdbx_seq_one_letter_code
_entity_poly.pdbx_strand_id
1 'polypeptide(L)'
;MHRFSRHILYYWKWRQTQTKAPPYDVFINHRGLDTKGGVAGLLYNNLTRHKLRPFMDNKNLNPGDKLFEKIDNAIRNCKVGVAVFSPHYCESYFCLRELTTLMELEKKVIPIFVDIKPSELRVIENGSYEVKELQIFRWALEEAKYTVGLTFDLCKGKQGAQQEKREEQSSRPSVRRISGRVAECKNSNEEDEVPGLQYL
;
A
#
# COMPACT_ATOMS: atom_id res chain seq x y z
N MET A 1 -10.41 -8.22 24.87
CA MET A 1 -9.70 -9.53 24.89
C MET A 1 -8.53 -9.43 23.91
N HIS A 2 -7.34 -9.10 24.40
CA HIS A 2 -6.16 -8.89 23.55
C HIS A 2 -5.67 -10.22 22.96
N ARG A 3 -5.85 -10.39 21.65
CA ARG A 3 -5.18 -11.43 20.87
C ARG A 3 -3.84 -10.87 20.39
N PHE A 4 -2.83 -10.86 21.25
CA PHE A 4 -1.46 -10.65 20.79
C PHE A 4 -1.02 -11.88 19.99
N SER A 5 -1.11 -11.77 18.66
CA SER A 5 -0.62 -12.79 17.73
C SER A 5 0.90 -12.95 17.90
N ARG A 6 1.41 -14.19 17.77
CA ARG A 6 2.87 -14.49 17.81
C ARG A 6 3.67 -13.64 16.80
N HIS A 7 3.01 -13.14 15.76
CA HIS A 7 3.56 -12.23 14.77
C HIS A 7 3.93 -10.84 15.34
N ILE A 8 3.14 -10.31 16.27
CA ILE A 8 3.37 -9.01 16.92
C ILE A 8 4.61 -9.11 17.81
N LEU A 9 4.75 -10.18 18.58
CA LEU A 9 5.93 -10.40 19.44
C LEU A 9 7.23 -10.53 18.62
N TYR A 10 7.16 -11.20 17.47
CA TYR A 10 8.28 -11.26 16.52
C TYR A 10 8.64 -9.89 15.94
N TYR A 11 7.62 -9.10 15.57
CA TYR A 11 7.81 -7.74 15.07
C TYR A 11 8.51 -6.83 16.09
N TRP A 12 8.08 -6.85 17.37
CA TRP A 12 8.70 -6.06 18.43
C TRP A 12 10.16 -6.45 18.68
N LYS A 13 10.46 -7.76 18.71
CA LYS A 13 11.83 -8.25 18.83
C LYS A 13 12.71 -7.84 17.65
N TRP A 14 12.16 -7.82 16.44
CA TRP A 14 12.89 -7.45 15.23
C TRP A 14 13.14 -5.93 15.13
N ARG A 15 12.16 -5.08 15.51
CA ARG A 15 12.30 -3.61 15.51
C ARG A 15 13.46 -3.13 16.38
N GLN A 16 13.76 -3.81 17.49
CA GLN A 16 14.87 -3.51 18.39
C GLN A 16 16.27 -3.78 17.80
N THR A 17 16.37 -4.43 16.63
CA THR A 17 17.66 -4.84 16.02
C THR A 17 18.07 -4.01 14.80
N GLN A 18 17.32 -2.96 14.44
CA GLN A 18 17.65 -2.11 13.28
C GLN A 18 18.65 -1.00 13.61
N THR A 19 19.89 -1.18 13.16
CA THR A 19 20.95 -0.14 13.19
C THR A 19 21.16 0.54 11.83
N LYS A 20 20.40 0.15 10.79
CA LYS A 20 20.44 0.73 9.44
C LYS A 20 19.07 1.25 9.04
N ALA A 21 19.05 2.36 8.29
CA ALA A 21 17.82 2.93 7.74
C ALA A 21 17.04 1.87 6.93
N PRO A 22 15.70 1.76 7.08
CA PRO A 22 14.91 0.77 6.37
C PRO A 22 15.10 0.91 4.86
N PRO A 23 15.16 -0.17 4.06
CA PRO A 23 15.44 -0.11 2.62
C PRO A 23 14.37 0.63 1.80
N TYR A 24 13.12 0.65 2.27
CA TYR A 24 11.99 1.21 1.55
C TYR A 24 11.26 2.22 2.42
N ASP A 25 10.80 3.29 1.79
CA ASP A 25 9.95 4.29 2.44
C ASP A 25 8.47 3.95 2.24
N VAL A 26 8.14 3.40 1.06
CA VAL A 26 6.77 3.22 0.60
C VAL A 26 6.60 1.80 0.07
N PHE A 27 5.53 1.12 0.44
CA PHE A 27 5.10 -0.13 -0.19
C PHE A 27 3.88 0.13 -1.07
N ILE A 28 3.97 -0.14 -2.37
CA ILE A 28 2.83 0.00 -3.30
C ILE A 28 2.16 -1.35 -3.44
N ASN A 29 1.02 -1.49 -2.79
CA ASN A 29 0.16 -2.65 -2.87
C ASN A 29 -0.88 -2.43 -3.97
N HIS A 30 -0.87 -3.26 -5.00
CA HIS A 30 -1.71 -3.07 -6.18
C HIS A 30 -2.02 -4.38 -6.89
N ARG A 31 -3.04 -4.37 -7.76
CA ARG A 31 -3.31 -5.47 -8.67
C ARG A 31 -2.52 -5.30 -9.96
N GLY A 32 -1.48 -6.12 -10.15
CA GLY A 32 -0.60 -6.01 -11.31
C GLY A 32 -1.29 -6.09 -12.67
N LEU A 33 -2.33 -6.92 -12.79
CA LEU A 33 -3.11 -7.07 -14.02
C LEU A 33 -3.88 -5.79 -14.38
N ASP A 34 -4.45 -5.12 -13.38
CA ASP A 34 -5.30 -3.94 -13.60
C ASP A 34 -4.46 -2.68 -13.85
N THR A 35 -3.24 -2.62 -13.30
CA THR A 35 -2.44 -1.39 -13.28
C THR A 35 -1.16 -1.49 -14.11
N LYS A 36 -1.00 -2.51 -14.96
CA LYS A 36 0.19 -2.66 -15.84
C LYS A 36 0.30 -1.47 -16.78
N GLY A 37 1.36 -0.68 -16.64
CA GLY A 37 1.54 0.57 -17.41
C GLY A 37 0.61 1.72 -17.02
N GLY A 38 -0.14 1.56 -15.91
CA GLY A 38 -1.14 2.53 -15.42
C GLY A 38 -0.67 3.35 -14.21
N VAL A 39 -1.63 3.69 -13.34
CA VAL A 39 -1.44 4.61 -12.20
C VAL A 39 -0.34 4.16 -11.24
N ALA A 40 -0.25 2.86 -10.91
CA ALA A 40 0.78 2.34 -9.99
C ALA A 40 2.20 2.57 -10.53
N GLY A 41 2.42 2.39 -11.83
CA GLY A 41 3.71 2.66 -12.48
C GLY A 41 4.07 4.14 -12.50
N LEU A 42 3.09 5.01 -12.80
CA LEU A 42 3.28 6.47 -12.73
C LEU A 42 3.60 6.93 -11.31
N LEU A 43 2.90 6.38 -10.32
CA LEU A 43 3.15 6.67 -8.91
C LEU A 43 4.55 6.23 -8.50
N TYR A 44 4.95 5.01 -8.83
CA TYR A 44 6.30 4.50 -8.56
C TYR A 44 7.37 5.46 -9.08
N ASN A 45 7.28 5.82 -10.37
CA ASN A 45 8.24 6.72 -10.99
C ASN A 45 8.24 8.12 -10.34
N ASN A 46 7.07 8.65 -9.96
CA ASN A 46 6.98 9.95 -9.32
C ASN A 46 7.58 9.93 -7.91
N LEU A 47 7.27 8.92 -7.10
CA LEU A 47 7.86 8.73 -5.77
C LEU A 47 9.40 8.64 -5.84
N THR A 48 9.93 7.86 -6.79
CA THR A 48 11.38 7.76 -7.02
C THR A 48 11.99 9.12 -7.38
N ARG A 49 11.36 9.91 -8.25
CA ARG A 49 11.82 11.27 -8.61
C ARG A 49 11.83 12.21 -7.39
N HIS A 50 10.92 12.02 -6.45
CA HIS A 50 10.86 12.75 -5.17
C HIS A 50 11.78 12.17 -4.09
N LYS A 51 12.74 11.30 -4.44
CA LYS A 51 13.70 10.68 -3.52
C LYS A 51 13.03 9.85 -2.41
N LEU A 52 11.81 9.38 -2.64
CA LEU A 52 11.18 8.33 -1.85
C LEU A 52 11.58 6.99 -2.45
N ARG A 53 11.78 5.97 -1.61
CA ARG A 53 12.19 4.62 -2.02
C ARG A 53 10.97 3.69 -2.06
N PRO A 54 10.21 3.64 -3.17
CA PRO A 54 9.08 2.72 -3.27
C PRO A 54 9.54 1.28 -3.51
N PHE A 55 8.79 0.35 -2.94
CA PHE A 55 8.75 -1.05 -3.35
C PHE A 55 7.46 -1.31 -4.13
N MET A 56 7.59 -1.94 -5.30
CA MET A 56 6.47 -2.45 -6.10
C MET A 56 6.90 -3.81 -6.67
N ASP A 57 6.09 -4.84 -6.45
CA ASP A 57 6.42 -6.23 -6.75
C ASP A 57 6.96 -6.42 -8.19
N ASN A 58 6.28 -5.89 -9.20
CA ASN A 58 6.66 -5.99 -10.61
C ASN A 58 7.91 -5.18 -11.01
N LYS A 59 8.46 -4.34 -10.13
CA LYS A 59 9.69 -3.55 -10.35
C LYS A 59 10.87 -4.01 -9.52
N ASN A 60 10.60 -4.50 -8.31
CA ASN A 60 11.63 -4.74 -7.30
C ASN A 60 11.95 -6.22 -7.09
N LEU A 61 11.15 -7.13 -7.65
CA LEU A 61 11.43 -8.57 -7.67
C LEU A 61 12.31 -8.93 -8.88
N ASN A 62 13.37 -9.69 -8.60
CA ASN A 62 14.30 -10.24 -9.57
C ASN A 62 14.06 -11.76 -9.72
N PRO A 63 14.45 -12.35 -10.86
CA PRO A 63 14.48 -13.81 -10.99
C PRO A 63 15.31 -14.45 -9.85
N GLY A 64 14.76 -15.48 -9.22
CA GLY A 64 15.39 -16.19 -8.09
C GLY A 64 15.07 -15.63 -6.71
N ASP A 65 14.38 -14.48 -6.60
CA ASP A 65 13.91 -14.00 -5.31
C ASP A 65 12.83 -14.92 -4.73
N LYS A 66 12.90 -15.13 -3.42
CA LYS A 66 11.79 -15.73 -2.68
C LYS A 66 10.67 -14.70 -2.52
N LEU A 67 9.66 -14.81 -3.37
CA LEU A 67 8.55 -13.86 -3.51
C LEU A 67 7.99 -13.36 -2.17
N PHE A 68 7.55 -14.29 -1.31
CA PHE A 68 6.94 -13.95 -0.03
C PHE A 68 7.91 -13.30 0.95
N GLU A 69 9.11 -13.85 1.09
CA GLU A 69 10.10 -13.29 2.02
C GLU A 69 10.46 -11.84 1.66
N LYS A 70 10.63 -11.55 0.36
CA LYS A 70 10.98 -10.20 -0.11
C LYS A 70 9.85 -9.20 0.03
N ILE A 71 8.61 -9.60 -0.29
CA ILE A 71 7.42 -8.76 -0.09
C ILE A 71 7.20 -8.47 1.39
N ASP A 72 7.20 -9.50 2.25
CA ASP A 72 6.98 -9.31 3.68
C ASP A 72 8.09 -8.44 4.30
N ASN A 73 9.33 -8.61 3.85
CA ASN A 73 10.43 -7.74 4.28
C ASN A 73 10.18 -6.29 3.86
N ALA A 74 9.73 -6.05 2.63
CA ALA A 74 9.42 -4.69 2.17
C ALA A 74 8.27 -4.06 2.95
N ILE A 75 7.21 -4.81 3.24
CA ILE A 75 6.07 -4.35 4.06
C ILE A 75 6.55 -4.01 5.48
N ARG A 76 7.31 -4.90 6.13
CA ARG A 76 7.82 -4.65 7.49
C ARG A 76 8.70 -3.40 7.56
N ASN A 77 9.51 -3.17 6.53
CA ASN A 77 10.46 -2.07 6.48
C ASN A 77 9.88 -0.75 5.95
N CYS A 78 8.73 -0.76 5.26
CA CYS A 78 8.15 0.47 4.77
C CYS A 78 7.62 1.33 5.92
N LYS A 79 7.59 2.65 5.71
CA LYS A 79 6.95 3.61 6.63
C LYS A 79 5.49 3.83 6.28
N VAL A 80 5.17 3.83 4.98
CA VAL A 80 3.82 4.11 4.46
C VAL A 80 3.44 3.04 3.44
N GLY A 81 2.26 2.45 3.60
CA GLY A 81 1.61 1.65 2.57
C GLY A 81 0.78 2.53 1.65
N VAL A 82 0.80 2.26 0.36
CA VAL A 82 -0.13 2.84 -0.61
C VAL A 82 -0.92 1.71 -1.24
N ALA A 83 -2.21 1.65 -0.96
CA ALA A 83 -3.12 0.63 -1.50
C ALA A 83 -3.84 1.20 -2.72
N VAL A 84 -3.51 0.70 -3.91
CA VAL A 84 -4.14 1.09 -5.17
C VAL A 84 -5.27 0.12 -5.48
N PHE A 85 -6.47 0.48 -5.03
CA PHE A 85 -7.69 -0.27 -5.28
C PHE A 85 -8.16 -0.07 -6.72
N SER A 86 -8.40 -1.19 -7.41
CA SER A 86 -8.84 -1.28 -8.81
C SER A 86 -9.94 -2.34 -8.94
N PRO A 87 -10.65 -2.44 -10.08
CA PRO A 87 -11.82 -3.30 -10.22
C PRO A 87 -11.63 -4.77 -9.79
N HIS A 88 -10.47 -5.38 -10.06
CA HIS A 88 -10.16 -6.77 -9.73
C HIS A 88 -9.17 -6.91 -8.56
N TYR A 89 -8.99 -5.84 -7.78
CA TYR A 89 -8.11 -5.87 -6.61
C TYR A 89 -8.56 -6.91 -5.58
N CYS A 90 -9.85 -6.93 -5.24
CA CYS A 90 -10.41 -7.84 -4.22
C CYS A 90 -10.53 -9.30 -4.68
N GLU A 91 -10.25 -9.60 -5.96
CA GLU A 91 -10.14 -10.96 -6.49
C GLU A 91 -8.75 -11.56 -6.25
N SER A 92 -7.80 -10.73 -5.80
CA SER A 92 -6.40 -11.10 -5.63
C SER A 92 -6.10 -11.46 -4.18
N TYR A 93 -5.89 -12.74 -3.91
CA TYR A 93 -5.42 -13.19 -2.59
C TYR A 93 -4.16 -12.44 -2.13
N PHE A 94 -3.19 -12.26 -3.03
CA PHE A 94 -1.94 -11.57 -2.73
C PHE A 94 -2.19 -10.11 -2.33
N CYS A 95 -3.07 -9.39 -3.04
CA CYS A 95 -3.35 -7.99 -2.71
C CYS A 95 -4.03 -7.86 -1.34
N LEU A 96 -5.04 -8.72 -1.06
CA LEU A 96 -5.76 -8.73 0.22
C LEU A 96 -4.84 -9.07 1.39
N ARG A 97 -3.95 -10.04 1.19
CA ARG A 97 -2.97 -10.44 2.22
C ARG A 97 -1.96 -9.33 2.47
N GLU A 98 -1.41 -8.71 1.44
CA GLU A 98 -0.48 -7.58 1.60
C GLU A 98 -1.13 -6.40 2.33
N LEU A 99 -2.38 -6.03 1.99
CA LEU A 99 -3.14 -5.00 2.69
C LEU A 99 -3.33 -5.36 4.17
N THR A 100 -3.72 -6.60 4.43
CA THR A 100 -3.87 -7.13 5.79
C THR A 100 -2.57 -6.99 6.57
N THR A 101 -1.44 -7.42 6.00
CA THR A 101 -0.14 -7.33 6.67
C THR A 101 0.27 -5.88 6.93
N LEU A 102 -0.04 -4.94 6.04
CA LEU A 102 0.15 -3.50 6.30
C LEU A 102 -0.66 -3.04 7.53
N MET A 103 -1.93 -3.43 7.61
CA MET A 103 -2.83 -3.05 8.71
C MET A 103 -2.44 -3.72 10.04
N GLU A 104 -2.09 -5.01 10.03
CA GLU A 104 -1.65 -5.76 11.22
C GLU A 104 -0.34 -5.22 11.81
N LEU A 105 0.52 -4.65 10.97
CA LEU A 105 1.77 -3.99 11.38
C LEU A 105 1.57 -2.49 11.65
N GLU A 106 0.32 -2.04 11.74
CA GLU A 106 -0.07 -0.66 12.05
C GLU A 106 0.63 0.36 11.14
N LYS A 107 0.87 -0.03 9.88
CA LYS A 107 1.46 0.88 8.90
C LYS A 107 0.42 1.94 8.53
N LYS A 108 0.87 3.18 8.37
CA LYS A 108 0.03 4.23 7.76
C LYS A 108 -0.29 3.82 6.33
N VAL A 109 -1.57 3.60 6.02
CA VAL A 109 -2.03 3.25 4.66
C VAL A 109 -2.70 4.45 4.01
N ILE A 110 -2.31 4.76 2.77
CA ILE A 110 -2.98 5.76 1.92
C ILE A 110 -3.75 5.01 0.84
N PRO A 111 -5.10 4.98 0.90
CA PRO A 111 -5.90 4.32 -0.11
C PRO A 111 -6.07 5.21 -1.35
N ILE A 112 -5.90 4.61 -2.54
CA ILE A 112 -6.13 5.22 -3.83
C ILE A 112 -7.17 4.39 -4.57
N PHE A 113 -8.27 5.00 -4.97
CA PHE A 113 -9.35 4.33 -5.67
C PHE A 113 -9.29 4.65 -7.16
N VAL A 114 -9.03 3.65 -8.01
CA VAL A 114 -8.90 3.77 -9.47
C VAL A 114 -10.08 3.10 -10.14
N ASP A 115 -10.96 3.89 -10.76
CA ASP A 115 -12.16 3.43 -11.46
C ASP A 115 -13.07 2.51 -10.61
N ILE A 116 -13.06 2.70 -9.29
CA ILE A 116 -13.86 1.97 -8.31
C ILE A 116 -14.24 2.90 -7.16
N LYS A 117 -15.42 2.73 -6.56
CA LYS A 117 -15.83 3.44 -5.34
C LYS A 117 -15.44 2.63 -4.08
N PRO A 118 -15.20 3.28 -2.93
CA PRO A 118 -14.96 2.57 -1.67
C PRO A 118 -16.06 1.56 -1.32
N SER A 119 -17.32 1.87 -1.64
CA SER A 119 -18.47 0.98 -1.42
C SER A 119 -18.43 -0.32 -2.22
N GLU A 120 -17.65 -0.38 -3.30
CA GLU A 120 -17.53 -1.57 -4.15
C GLU A 120 -16.49 -2.56 -3.61
N LEU A 121 -15.61 -2.13 -2.70
CA LEU A 121 -14.63 -3.00 -2.05
C LEU A 121 -15.33 -4.02 -1.14
N ARG A 122 -15.21 -5.30 -1.49
CA ARG A 122 -15.74 -6.40 -0.69
C ARG A 122 -14.93 -7.66 -0.96
N VAL A 123 -14.76 -8.48 0.07
CA VAL A 123 -14.17 -9.81 -0.10
C VAL A 123 -15.16 -10.68 -0.88
N ILE A 124 -14.68 -11.32 -1.94
CA ILE A 124 -15.50 -12.22 -2.74
C ILE A 124 -15.45 -13.61 -2.11
N GLU A 125 -16.60 -14.11 -1.67
CA GLU A 125 -16.75 -15.45 -1.11
C GLU A 125 -16.99 -16.45 -2.22
N ASN A 126 -15.92 -17.09 -2.67
CA ASN A 126 -15.93 -18.17 -3.66
C ASN A 126 -15.58 -19.53 -3.05
N GLY A 127 -15.50 -19.63 -1.71
CA GLY A 127 -15.11 -20.83 -0.98
C GLY A 127 -13.60 -21.12 -0.96
N SER A 128 -12.75 -20.24 -1.49
CA SER A 128 -11.29 -20.46 -1.53
C SER A 128 -10.55 -20.03 -0.28
N TYR A 129 -11.23 -19.45 0.71
CA TYR A 129 -10.61 -18.86 1.91
C TYR A 129 -11.16 -19.51 3.18
N GLU A 130 -10.31 -19.65 4.18
CA GLU A 130 -10.78 -20.02 5.52
C GLU A 130 -11.65 -18.90 6.12
N VAL A 131 -12.58 -19.27 7.02
CA VAL A 131 -13.45 -18.32 7.71
C VAL A 131 -12.65 -17.23 8.44
N LYS A 132 -11.48 -17.59 9.00
CA LYS A 132 -10.59 -16.64 9.68
C LYS A 132 -9.96 -15.66 8.71
N GLU A 133 -9.50 -16.13 7.54
CA GLU A 133 -8.93 -15.25 6.51
C GLU A 133 -9.99 -14.27 5.98
N LEU A 134 -11.22 -14.74 5.74
CA LEU A 134 -12.33 -13.88 5.33
C LEU A 134 -12.59 -12.74 6.33
N GLN A 135 -12.59 -13.05 7.63
CA GLN A 135 -12.79 -12.04 8.67
C GLN A 135 -11.68 -10.99 8.66
N ILE A 136 -10.44 -11.42 8.53
CA ILE A 136 -9.27 -10.53 8.52
C ILE A 136 -9.27 -9.65 7.25
N PHE A 137 -9.55 -10.23 6.08
CA PHE A 137 -9.64 -9.48 4.83
C PHE A 137 -10.77 -8.45 4.85
N ARG A 138 -11.93 -8.81 5.42
CA ARG A 138 -13.05 -7.87 5.58
C ARG A 138 -12.64 -6.70 6.49
N TRP A 139 -12.02 -6.99 7.63
CA TRP A 139 -11.52 -5.95 8.53
C TRP A 139 -10.55 -5.00 7.83
N ALA A 140 -9.53 -5.52 7.14
CA ALA A 140 -8.55 -4.70 6.46
C ALA A 140 -9.17 -3.81 5.35
N LEU A 141 -10.16 -4.32 4.61
CA LEU A 141 -10.89 -3.54 3.63
C LEU A 141 -11.77 -2.45 4.28
N GLU A 142 -12.46 -2.77 5.38
CA GLU A 142 -13.28 -1.77 6.10
C GLU A 142 -12.42 -0.63 6.64
N GLU A 143 -11.29 -0.92 7.28
CA GLU A 143 -10.33 0.11 7.73
C GLU A 143 -9.85 0.99 6.57
N ALA A 144 -9.54 0.38 5.42
CA ALA A 144 -9.10 1.11 4.24
C ALA A 144 -10.20 1.98 3.61
N LYS A 145 -11.48 1.59 3.70
CA LYS A 145 -12.61 2.38 3.18
C LYS A 145 -12.78 3.71 3.91
N TYR A 146 -12.64 3.68 5.23
CA TYR A 146 -12.88 4.86 6.08
C TYR A 146 -11.64 5.72 6.28
N THR A 147 -10.49 5.27 5.79
CA THR A 147 -9.29 6.10 5.70
C THR A 147 -9.46 7.13 4.58
N VAL A 148 -9.12 8.40 4.84
CA VAL A 148 -9.20 9.48 3.83
C VAL A 148 -8.34 9.12 2.62
N GLY A 149 -9.00 8.75 1.52
CA GLY A 149 -8.36 8.33 0.28
C GLY A 149 -8.34 9.37 -0.83
N LEU A 150 -7.64 9.02 -1.91
CA LEU A 150 -7.59 9.81 -3.14
C LEU A 150 -8.25 9.04 -4.29
N THR A 151 -9.22 9.64 -4.97
CA THR A 151 -9.92 9.01 -6.10
C THR A 151 -9.30 9.41 -7.44
N PHE A 152 -9.19 8.45 -8.35
CA PHE A 152 -8.68 8.61 -9.71
C PHE A 152 -9.65 8.01 -10.72
N ASP A 153 -10.20 8.85 -11.59
CA ASP A 153 -10.99 8.42 -12.74
C ASP A 153 -10.10 8.41 -13.98
N LEU A 154 -9.85 7.27 -14.61
CA LEU A 154 -9.10 7.20 -15.87
C LEU A 154 -9.90 7.80 -17.05
N CYS A 155 -11.24 7.80 -16.96
CA CYS A 155 -12.16 8.26 -18.01
C CYS A 155 -12.12 9.77 -18.28
N LYS A 156 -11.61 10.60 -17.37
CA LYS A 156 -11.52 12.06 -17.58
C LYS A 156 -10.42 12.49 -18.56
N GLY A 157 -9.65 11.54 -19.11
CA GLY A 157 -8.59 11.79 -20.11
C GLY A 157 -8.99 11.58 -21.57
N LYS A 158 -10.27 11.41 -21.90
CA LYS A 158 -10.74 11.16 -23.29
C LYS A 158 -11.66 12.26 -23.83
N GLN A 159 -11.35 13.53 -23.60
CA GLN A 159 -11.87 14.62 -24.43
C GLN A 159 -10.71 15.53 -24.84
N GLY A 160 -10.33 15.46 -26.12
CA GLY A 160 -9.21 16.21 -26.70
C GLY A 160 -8.41 15.34 -27.66
N ALA A 161 -8.83 15.28 -28.92
CA ALA A 161 -8.05 14.69 -29.99
C ALA A 161 -6.96 15.68 -30.46
N GLN A 162 -5.78 15.12 -30.76
CA GLN A 162 -4.67 15.63 -31.59
C GLN A 162 -3.68 16.65 -30.99
N GLN A 163 -2.37 16.30 -31.16
CA GLN A 163 -1.12 17.04 -30.86
C GLN A 163 -0.86 17.33 -29.36
N GLU A 164 0.18 16.82 -28.69
CA GLU A 164 1.61 16.97 -29.00
C GLU A 164 2.47 15.83 -28.38
N LYS A 165 3.47 15.40 -29.15
CA LYS A 165 4.57 14.54 -28.69
C LYS A 165 5.60 15.41 -27.95
N ARG A 166 6.14 14.87 -26.85
CA ARG A 166 7.19 15.43 -25.96
C ARG A 166 6.70 16.51 -24.98
N GLU A 167 6.11 16.07 -23.87
CA GLU A 167 6.40 16.58 -22.48
C GLU A 167 5.46 16.01 -21.39
N GLU A 168 4.42 15.25 -21.71
CA GLU A 168 3.39 14.85 -20.73
C GLU A 168 3.71 13.60 -19.86
N GLN A 169 4.97 13.48 -19.42
CA GLN A 169 5.40 12.57 -18.34
C GLN A 169 5.73 13.32 -17.04
N SER A 170 5.46 14.63 -17.00
CA SER A 170 5.51 15.47 -15.81
C SER A 170 4.14 15.52 -15.12
N SER A 171 3.77 14.37 -14.55
CA SER A 171 2.82 14.18 -13.44
C SER A 171 1.44 14.85 -13.54
N ARG A 172 0.42 14.02 -13.79
CA ARG A 172 -0.98 14.37 -13.52
C ARG A 172 -1.10 14.98 -12.11
N PRO A 173 -1.83 16.10 -11.91
CA PRO A 173 -1.93 16.80 -10.61
C PRO A 173 -2.24 15.86 -9.43
N SER A 174 -3.10 14.87 -9.67
CA SER A 174 -3.47 13.87 -8.67
C SER A 174 -2.28 13.01 -8.22
N VAL A 175 -1.34 12.65 -9.10
CA VAL A 175 -0.13 11.88 -8.74
C VAL A 175 0.81 12.70 -7.87
N ARG A 176 0.98 14.01 -8.19
CA ARG A 176 1.75 14.93 -7.32
C ARG A 176 1.14 15.00 -5.92
N ARG A 177 -0.19 15.08 -5.82
CA ARG A 177 -0.90 15.14 -4.54
C ARG A 177 -0.65 13.88 -3.69
N ILE A 178 -0.65 12.69 -4.31
CA ILE A 178 -0.29 11.44 -3.61
C ILE A 178 1.14 11.55 -3.08
N SER A 179 2.10 11.90 -3.93
CA SER A 179 3.51 11.92 -3.52
C SER A 179 3.78 12.95 -2.42
N GLY A 180 3.08 14.09 -2.42
CA GLY A 180 3.08 15.04 -1.31
C GLY A 180 2.55 14.41 -0.02
N ARG A 181 1.37 13.76 -0.08
CA ARG A 181 0.78 13.10 1.09
C ARG A 181 1.65 11.97 1.65
N VAL A 182 2.28 11.19 0.78
CA VAL A 182 3.22 10.13 1.18
C VAL A 182 4.43 10.73 1.89
N ALA A 183 4.97 11.85 1.38
CA ALA A 183 6.10 12.54 2.00
C ALA A 183 5.72 13.11 3.39
N GLU A 184 4.53 13.69 3.53
CA GLU A 184 3.98 14.13 4.82
C GLU A 184 3.86 12.96 5.80
N CYS A 185 3.21 11.86 5.39
CA CYS A 185 3.04 10.68 6.24
C CYS A 185 4.38 10.05 6.66
N LYS A 186 5.38 10.05 5.76
CA LYS A 186 6.74 9.56 6.06
C LYS A 186 7.43 10.40 7.15
N ASN A 187 7.18 11.71 7.18
CA ASN A 187 7.86 12.67 8.04
C ASN A 187 7.10 13.00 9.33
N SER A 188 5.81 12.67 9.42
CA SER A 188 5.08 12.75 10.70
C SER A 188 5.77 11.86 11.75
N ASN A 189 6.29 12.47 12.81
CA ASN A 189 7.08 11.81 13.85
C ASN A 189 6.35 10.59 14.43
N GLU A 190 7.12 9.55 14.75
CA GLU A 190 6.73 8.37 15.53
C GLU A 190 6.84 8.66 17.06
N GLU A 191 6.89 9.93 17.47
CA GLU A 191 7.20 10.33 18.86
C GLU A 191 5.98 10.41 19.80
N ASP A 192 4.76 10.15 19.33
CA ASP A 192 3.54 10.23 20.16
C ASP A 192 2.96 8.87 20.62
N GLU A 193 3.70 7.77 20.52
CA GLU A 193 3.32 6.49 21.14
C GLU A 193 4.50 5.79 21.81
N VAL A 194 4.89 6.30 22.96
CA VAL A 194 5.30 5.43 24.07
C VAL A 194 4.08 5.35 24.99
N PRO A 195 3.29 4.25 24.99
CA PRO A 195 2.42 3.99 26.11
C PRO A 195 3.34 3.85 27.31
N GLY A 196 3.26 4.84 28.19
CA GLY A 196 4.07 4.93 29.39
C GLY A 196 4.09 3.60 30.12
N LEU A 197 5.30 3.16 30.44
CA LEU A 197 5.54 2.39 31.65
C LEU A 197 5.09 3.25 32.84
N GLN A 198 3.81 3.18 33.15
CA GLN A 198 3.30 3.64 34.42
C GLN A 198 2.01 2.88 34.69
N TYR A 199 2.13 1.74 35.38
CA TYR A 199 1.41 1.43 36.61
C TYR A 199 2.03 0.13 37.16
N LEU A 200 2.66 0.29 38.33
CA LEU A 200 3.05 -0.66 39.37
C LEU A 200 3.01 -2.17 39.05
#